data_AF-A0A3Q0FHL1-F1
#
_entry.id   AF-A0A3Q0FHL1-F1
#
_cell.length_a   1.000
_cell.length_b   1.000
_cell.length_c   1.000
_cell.angle_alpha   90.00
_cell.angle_beta   90.00
_cell.angle_gamma   90.00
#
_symmetry.space_group_name_H-M   'P 1'
#
loop_
_entity.id
_entity.type
_entity.pdbx_description
1 polymer ?
#
loop_
_entity_poly.entity_id
_entity_poly.type
_entity_poly.pdbx_seq_one_letter_code
_entity_poly.pdbx_strand_id
1 'polypeptide(L)'
;MGSEKAESSCASPWLKISKEVDPAVASAALRFVDRMGASTAIPPKWEARGSYDPFFRNFFKILHIQPGRISISVHVKPPICNTFGTLHGGSVGTLTEILSTACARTVVPEDKELFLGEISISYMSATPANVTVLSLIFLASFGPIGRHLQKIL
;
A
#
# COMPACT_ATOMS: atom_id res chain seq x y z
N MET A 1 -39.54 -7.88 3.11
CA MET A 1 -38.51 -7.54 2.10
C MET A 1 -37.21 -8.11 2.61
N GLY A 2 -36.80 -9.26 2.07
CA GLY A 2 -35.69 -10.06 2.61
C GLY A 2 -34.35 -9.39 2.38
N SER A 3 -33.53 -9.33 3.42
CA SER A 3 -32.13 -8.91 3.32
C SER A 3 -31.33 -10.01 2.62
N GLU A 4 -31.00 -9.81 1.35
CA GLU A 4 -30.00 -10.64 0.66
C GLU A 4 -28.68 -10.57 1.42
N LYS A 5 -28.25 -11.73 1.90
CA LYS A 5 -26.99 -11.93 2.59
C LYS A 5 -25.91 -11.91 1.51
N ALA A 6 -25.23 -10.78 1.35
CA ALA A 6 -24.10 -10.67 0.42
C ALA A 6 -23.08 -11.78 0.74
N GLU A 7 -22.86 -12.68 -0.21
CA GLU A 7 -21.79 -13.66 -0.13
C GLU A 7 -20.45 -12.93 -0.11
N SER A 8 -19.65 -13.20 0.92
CA SER A 8 -18.27 -12.71 1.01
C SER A 8 -17.48 -13.31 -0.16
N SER A 9 -17.01 -12.46 -1.06
CA SER A 9 -16.19 -12.85 -2.23
C SER A 9 -14.84 -13.47 -1.85
N CYS A 10 -14.49 -13.49 -0.56
CA CYS A 10 -13.27 -14.11 -0.03
C CYS A 10 -13.49 -15.48 0.62
N ALA A 11 -14.72 -16.01 0.61
CA ALA A 11 -15.00 -17.33 1.16
C ALA A 11 -14.48 -18.45 0.22
N SER A 12 -13.19 -18.77 0.36
CA SER A 12 -12.62 -19.96 -0.29
C SER A 12 -13.33 -21.22 0.24
N PRO A 13 -13.77 -22.16 -0.63
CA PRO A 13 -14.33 -23.46 -0.21
C PRO A 13 -13.39 -24.31 0.65
N TRP A 14 -12.11 -23.92 0.74
CA TRP A 14 -11.04 -24.60 1.45
C TRP A 14 -10.71 -24.01 2.83
N LEU A 15 -11.55 -23.14 3.39
CA LEU A 15 -11.38 -22.60 4.75
C LEU A 15 -11.53 -23.72 5.80
N LYS A 16 -10.49 -24.53 5.97
CA LYS A 16 -10.32 -25.44 7.10
C LYS A 16 -9.68 -24.65 8.22
N ILE A 17 -10.50 -24.25 9.20
CA ILE A 17 -9.97 -23.74 10.47
C ILE A 17 -9.09 -24.85 11.05
N SER A 18 -7.80 -24.58 11.21
CA SER A 18 -6.87 -25.54 11.83
C SER A 18 -7.41 -25.92 13.20
N LYS A 19 -7.30 -27.20 13.58
CA LYS A 19 -7.71 -27.69 14.90
C LYS A 19 -6.93 -27.03 16.05
N GLU A 20 -5.80 -26.39 15.72
CA GLU A 20 -4.93 -25.70 16.66
C GLU A 20 -5.38 -24.27 17.00
N VAL A 21 -6.32 -23.70 16.22
CA VAL A 21 -6.80 -22.32 16.42
C VAL A 21 -8.17 -22.36 17.07
N ASP A 22 -8.32 -21.64 18.19
CA ASP A 22 -9.62 -21.46 18.84
C ASP A 22 -10.64 -20.88 17.83
N PRO A 23 -11.77 -21.57 17.59
CA PRO A 23 -12.81 -21.10 16.69
C PRO A 23 -13.35 -19.70 17.01
N ALA A 24 -13.35 -19.29 18.28
CA ALA A 24 -13.77 -17.96 18.69
C ALA A 24 -12.78 -16.89 18.22
N VAL A 25 -11.48 -17.17 18.36
CA VAL A 25 -10.39 -16.29 17.88
C VAL A 25 -10.43 -16.18 16.35
N ALA A 26 -10.58 -17.30 15.64
CA ALA A 26 -10.70 -17.31 14.19
C ALA A 26 -11.91 -16.48 13.71
N SER A 27 -13.05 -16.62 14.39
CA SER A 27 -14.27 -15.85 14.08
C SER A 27 -14.08 -14.35 14.34
N ALA A 28 -13.41 -13.97 15.42
CA ALA A 28 -13.13 -12.58 15.73
C ALA A 28 -12.20 -11.94 14.69
N ALA A 29 -11.15 -12.68 14.27
CA ALA A 29 -10.24 -12.24 13.23
C ALA A 29 -10.96 -12.04 11.88
N LEU A 30 -11.82 -12.97 11.46
CA LEU A 30 -12.63 -12.84 10.25
C LEU A 30 -13.51 -11.59 10.31
N ARG A 31 -14.23 -11.38 11.42
CA ARG A 31 -15.07 -10.19 11.60
C ARG A 31 -14.26 -8.89 11.57
N PHE A 32 -13.05 -8.89 12.10
CA PHE A 32 -12.15 -7.74 12.02
C PHE A 32 -11.76 -7.45 10.57
N VAL A 33 -11.32 -8.47 9.82
CA VAL A 33 -10.92 -8.35 8.41
C VAL A 33 -12.10 -7.90 7.53
N ASP A 34 -13.30 -8.43 7.76
CA ASP A 34 -14.52 -7.98 7.09
C ASP A 34 -14.84 -6.52 7.40
N ARG A 35 -14.70 -6.08 8.67
CA ARG A 35 -14.91 -4.69 9.06
C ARG A 35 -13.89 -3.74 8.43
N MET A 36 -12.69 -4.23 8.12
CA MET A 36 -11.68 -3.49 7.36
C MET A 36 -12.02 -3.41 5.86
N GLY A 37 -13.07 -4.09 5.41
CA GLY A 37 -13.57 -4.01 4.05
C GLY A 37 -13.07 -5.11 3.12
N ALA A 38 -12.56 -6.23 3.65
CA ALA A 38 -12.11 -7.35 2.82
C ALA A 38 -13.23 -7.93 1.92
N SER A 39 -14.47 -7.87 2.39
CA SER A 39 -15.66 -8.31 1.64
C SER A 39 -16.33 -7.16 0.86
N THR A 40 -15.74 -5.96 0.83
CA THR A 40 -16.30 -4.82 0.09
C THR A 40 -15.84 -4.89 -1.36
N ALA A 41 -16.81 -4.99 -2.28
CA ALA A 41 -16.51 -4.93 -3.71
C ALA A 41 -15.81 -3.62 -4.06
N ILE A 42 -14.68 -3.72 -4.76
CA ILE A 42 -13.95 -2.56 -5.26
C ILE A 42 -14.77 -1.97 -6.42
N PRO A 43 -15.17 -0.69 -6.37
CA PRO A 43 -15.89 -0.09 -7.50
C PRO A 43 -15.06 -0.17 -8.78
N PRO A 44 -15.64 -0.44 -9.97
CA PRO A 44 -14.88 -0.68 -11.21
C PRO A 44 -13.89 0.43 -11.58
N LYS A 45 -14.20 1.68 -11.23
CA LYS A 45 -13.30 2.83 -11.43
C LYS A 45 -11.95 2.72 -10.69
N TRP A 46 -11.88 1.89 -9.66
CA TRP A 46 -10.67 1.64 -8.86
C TRP A 46 -9.95 0.34 -9.25
N GLU A 47 -10.57 -0.55 -10.03
CA GLU A 47 -9.92 -1.77 -10.54
C GLU A 47 -8.89 -1.48 -11.66
N ALA A 48 -9.00 -0.34 -12.33
CA ALA A 48 -8.06 0.03 -13.40
C ALA A 48 -6.64 0.27 -12.86
N ARG A 49 -5.63 -0.20 -13.60
CA ARG A 49 -4.21 0.05 -13.29
C ARG A 49 -3.96 1.57 -13.18
N GLY A 50 -3.29 1.99 -12.11
CA GLY A 50 -2.96 3.41 -11.87
C GLY A 50 -4.09 4.26 -11.30
N SER A 51 -5.21 3.66 -10.89
CA SER A 51 -6.35 4.35 -10.25
C SER A 51 -6.00 4.99 -8.89
N TYR A 52 -4.99 4.46 -8.19
CA TYR A 52 -4.56 4.93 -6.88
C TYR A 52 -3.61 6.13 -6.92
N ASP A 53 -2.88 6.34 -8.02
CA ASP A 53 -1.91 7.43 -8.13
C ASP A 53 -2.57 8.82 -8.00
N PRO A 54 -3.70 9.13 -8.67
CA PRO A 54 -4.39 10.40 -8.51
C PRO A 54 -4.91 10.63 -7.08
N PHE A 55 -5.28 9.56 -6.38
CA PHE A 55 -5.71 9.65 -4.99
C PHE A 55 -4.54 10.10 -4.11
N PHE A 56 -3.39 9.39 -4.16
CA PHE A 56 -2.25 9.69 -3.32
C PHE A 56 -1.58 11.03 -3.64
N ARG A 57 -1.60 11.47 -4.90
CA ARG A 57 -1.07 12.80 -5.32
C ARG A 57 -1.66 13.97 -4.54
N ASN A 58 -2.89 13.87 -4.03
CA ASN A 58 -3.51 14.94 -3.25
C ASN A 58 -2.95 15.11 -1.83
N PHE A 59 -2.13 14.15 -1.37
CA PHE A 59 -1.60 14.13 -0.01
C PHE A 59 -0.11 14.46 0.06
N PHE A 60 0.57 14.68 -1.07
CA PHE A 60 1.99 15.07 -1.04
C PHE A 60 2.32 16.18 -2.03
N LYS A 61 3.41 16.88 -1.74
CA LYS A 61 4.03 17.85 -2.66
C LYS A 61 5.45 17.43 -2.95
N ILE A 62 5.82 17.50 -4.22
CA ILE A 62 7.21 17.33 -4.62
C ILE A 62 7.97 18.58 -4.18
N LEU A 63 9.03 18.36 -3.40
CA LEU A 63 9.93 19.44 -2.99
C LEU A 63 11.10 19.53 -3.96
N HIS A 64 11.67 18.39 -4.34
CA HIS A 64 12.87 18.34 -5.14
C HIS A 64 13.07 16.97 -5.80
N ILE A 65 13.59 16.97 -7.04
CA ILE A 65 13.92 15.78 -7.82
C ILE A 65 15.37 15.88 -8.30
N GLN A 66 16.14 14.82 -8.08
CA GLN A 66 17.49 14.59 -8.61
C GLN A 66 17.58 13.15 -9.12
N PRO A 67 18.56 12.83 -9.98
CA PRO A 67 18.86 11.44 -10.33
C PRO A 67 19.09 10.59 -9.07
N GLY A 68 18.26 9.56 -8.89
CA GLY A 68 18.28 8.63 -7.76
C GLY A 68 17.75 9.22 -6.44
N ARG A 69 17.14 10.41 -6.46
CA ARG A 69 16.66 11.09 -5.25
C ARG A 69 15.40 11.91 -5.46
N ILE A 70 14.38 11.64 -4.65
CA ILE A 70 13.16 12.46 -4.59
C ILE A 70 12.91 12.86 -3.14
N SER A 71 12.58 14.13 -2.93
CA SER A 71 12.14 14.66 -1.65
C SER A 71 10.70 15.18 -1.77
N ILE A 72 9.86 14.81 -0.82
CA ILE A 72 8.46 15.26 -0.75
C ILE A 72 8.09 15.76 0.65
N SER A 73 7.01 16.52 0.73
CA SER A 73 6.25 16.72 1.97
C SER A 73 4.92 15.98 1.88
N VAL A 74 4.45 15.41 2.99
CA VAL A 74 3.18 14.69 3.08
C VAL A 74 2.24 15.41 4.05
N HIS A 75 1.04 15.68 3.59
CA HIS A 75 -0.07 16.20 4.39
C HIS A 75 -0.94 15.02 4.85
N VAL A 76 -0.81 14.65 6.12
CA VAL A 76 -1.56 13.54 6.70
C VAL A 76 -3.00 14.01 6.93
N LYS A 77 -3.93 13.46 6.15
CA LYS A 77 -5.37 13.78 6.23
C LYS A 77 -6.17 12.52 6.57
N PRO A 78 -7.40 12.66 7.10
CA PRO A 78 -8.24 11.52 7.49
C PRO A 78 -8.36 10.39 6.45
N PRO A 79 -8.46 10.65 5.12
CA PRO A 79 -8.58 9.58 4.13
C PRO A 79 -7.39 8.62 4.03
N ILE A 80 -6.21 9.00 4.54
CA ILE A 80 -5.01 8.15 4.55
C ILE A 80 -4.63 7.69 5.97
N CYS A 81 -5.50 7.93 6.96
CA CYS A 81 -5.31 7.54 8.34
C CYS A 81 -6.00 6.23 8.69
N ASN A 82 -5.49 5.55 9.72
CA ASN A 82 -6.14 4.41 10.35
C ASN A 82 -7.20 4.86 11.38
N THR A 83 -7.91 3.90 11.96
CA THR A 83 -8.95 4.15 12.98
C THR A 83 -8.42 4.78 14.27
N PHE A 84 -7.10 4.74 14.50
CA PHE A 84 -6.45 5.40 15.64
C PHE A 84 -6.11 6.88 15.35
N GLY A 85 -6.52 7.42 14.19
CA GLY A 85 -6.26 8.81 13.82
C GLY A 85 -4.79 9.09 13.47
N THR A 86 -4.05 8.06 13.07
CA THR A 86 -2.65 8.16 12.66
C THR A 86 -2.48 7.65 11.23
N LEU A 87 -1.38 8.03 10.57
CA LEU A 87 -1.10 7.61 9.19
C LEU A 87 -1.17 6.08 9.06
N HIS A 88 -2.03 5.58 8.16
CA HIS A 88 -2.26 4.15 7.98
C HIS A 88 -1.01 3.46 7.42
N GLY A 89 -0.67 2.27 7.93
CA GLY A 89 0.52 1.54 7.47
C GLY A 89 0.48 1.25 5.96
N GLY A 90 -0.67 0.84 5.44
CA GLY A 90 -0.88 0.69 3.99
C GLY A 90 -0.67 1.99 3.21
N SER A 91 -1.03 3.16 3.76
CA SER A 91 -0.77 4.45 3.11
C SER A 91 0.73 4.75 3.03
N VAL A 92 1.49 4.40 4.08
CA VAL A 92 2.96 4.48 4.06
C VAL A 92 3.52 3.54 2.99
N GLY A 93 3.03 2.31 2.91
CA GLY A 93 3.41 1.33 1.88
C GLY A 93 3.20 1.85 0.46
N THR A 94 2.00 2.38 0.17
CA THR A 94 1.69 2.92 -1.15
C THR A 94 2.54 4.13 -1.51
N LEU A 95 2.75 5.07 -0.56
CA LEU A 95 3.64 6.21 -0.81
C LEU A 95 5.08 5.76 -1.08
N THR A 96 5.58 4.78 -0.32
CA THR A 96 6.91 4.19 -0.52
C THR A 96 7.03 3.55 -1.90
N GLU A 97 6.04 2.80 -2.37
CA GLU A 97 6.03 2.19 -3.70
C GLU A 97 6.05 3.24 -4.82
N ILE A 98 5.14 4.23 -4.75
CA ILE A 98 5.05 5.32 -5.73
C ILE A 98 6.39 6.06 -5.82
N LEU A 99 6.97 6.42 -4.67
CA LEU A 99 8.19 7.22 -4.62
C LEU A 99 9.43 6.42 -4.99
N SER A 100 9.51 5.14 -4.62
CA SER A 100 10.61 4.26 -5.03
C SER A 100 10.60 4.07 -6.55
N THR A 101 9.42 3.83 -7.13
CA THR A 101 9.27 3.69 -8.58
C THR A 101 9.63 5.00 -9.30
N ALA A 102 9.08 6.13 -8.84
CA ALA A 102 9.38 7.45 -9.41
C ALA A 102 10.88 7.78 -9.28
N CYS A 103 11.49 7.47 -8.14
CA CYS A 103 12.91 7.67 -7.89
C CYS A 103 13.75 6.81 -8.83
N ALA A 104 13.39 5.54 -9.03
CA ALA A 104 14.10 4.68 -9.97
C ALA A 104 13.99 5.14 -11.43
N ARG A 105 12.83 5.67 -11.82
CA ARG A 105 12.62 6.27 -13.15
C ARG A 105 13.52 7.48 -13.43
N THR A 106 14.08 8.14 -12.41
CA THR A 106 15.04 9.25 -12.63
C THR A 106 16.41 8.80 -13.14
N VAL A 107 16.71 7.49 -13.13
CA VAL A 107 18.01 6.94 -13.57
C VAL A 107 17.90 5.71 -14.47
N VAL A 108 16.76 5.00 -14.43
CA VAL A 108 16.50 3.88 -15.32
C VAL A 108 15.83 4.39 -16.60
N PRO A 109 16.39 4.06 -17.78
CA PRO A 109 15.78 4.41 -19.07
C PRO A 109 14.31 3.99 -19.22
N GLU A 110 13.53 4.79 -19.94
CA GLU A 110 12.08 4.59 -20.11
C GLU A 110 11.73 3.29 -20.85
N ASP A 111 12.61 2.82 -21.73
CA ASP A 111 12.48 1.57 -22.48
C ASP A 111 12.64 0.32 -21.62
N LYS A 112 13.03 0.47 -20.34
CA LYS A 112 13.11 -0.63 -19.39
C LYS A 112 11.87 -0.69 -18.51
N GLU A 113 11.26 -1.85 -18.43
CA GLU A 113 10.20 -2.09 -17.47
C GLU A 113 10.75 -2.07 -16.03
N LEU A 114 9.95 -1.51 -15.12
CA LEU A 114 10.21 -1.52 -13.68
C LEU A 114 9.00 -2.15 -13.00
N PHE A 115 9.29 -3.00 -12.02
CA PHE A 115 8.30 -3.56 -11.11
C PHE A 115 8.89 -3.56 -9.70
N LEU A 116 8.03 -3.40 -8.70
CA LEU A 116 8.41 -3.55 -7.31
C LEU A 116 8.52 -5.05 -6.99
N GLY A 117 9.73 -5.55 -6.78
CA GLY A 117 9.95 -6.95 -6.41
C GLY A 117 9.66 -7.23 -4.93
N GLU A 118 10.18 -6.38 -4.04
CA GLU A 118 10.01 -6.51 -2.59
C GLU A 118 9.97 -5.11 -1.95
N ILE A 119 9.20 -4.98 -0.87
CA ILE A 119 9.14 -3.78 -0.05
C ILE A 119 9.24 -4.17 1.43
N SER A 120 10.16 -3.52 2.15
CA SER A 120 10.33 -3.69 3.59
C SER A 120 10.24 -2.33 4.27
N ILE A 121 9.40 -2.24 5.31
CA ILE A 121 9.07 -0.98 5.98
C ILE A 121 9.15 -1.19 7.49
N SER A 122 9.94 -0.35 8.15
CA SER A 122 10.03 -0.27 9.60
C SER A 122 9.33 0.98 10.11
N TYR A 123 8.33 0.82 10.98
CA TYR A 123 7.56 1.92 11.56
C TYR A 123 8.21 2.37 12.87
N MET A 124 8.78 3.58 12.89
CA MET A 124 9.50 4.12 14.06
C MET A 124 8.62 4.93 15.01
N SER A 125 7.58 5.59 14.49
CA SER A 125 6.62 6.36 15.29
C SER A 125 5.30 6.53 14.55
N ALA A 126 4.22 6.74 15.31
CA ALA A 126 2.92 7.06 14.74
C ALA A 126 2.85 8.55 14.36
N THR A 127 2.31 8.85 13.18
CA THR A 127 2.14 10.23 12.70
C THR A 127 0.66 10.62 12.83
N PRO A 128 0.29 11.60 13.68
CA PRO A 128 -1.11 12.00 13.86
C PRO A 128 -1.75 12.59 12.60
N ALA A 129 -3.07 12.56 12.51
CA ALA A 129 -3.81 13.26 11.47
C ALA A 129 -3.63 14.79 11.54
N ASN A 130 -3.80 15.44 10.39
CA ASN A 130 -3.73 16.89 10.19
C ASN A 130 -2.35 17.52 10.44
N VAL A 131 -1.29 16.71 10.49
CA VAL A 131 0.09 17.20 10.52
C VAL A 131 0.71 17.13 9.12
N THR A 132 1.73 17.95 8.89
CA THR A 132 2.56 17.87 7.70
C THR A 132 3.92 17.28 8.06
N VAL A 133 4.29 16.19 7.40
CA VAL A 133 5.63 15.60 7.48
C VAL A 133 6.48 16.30 6.42
N LEU A 134 7.46 17.08 6.88
CA LEU A 134 8.15 18.06 6.04
C LEU A 134 9.17 17.45 5.08
N SER A 135 9.70 16.26 5.35
CA SER A 135 10.76 15.67 4.51
C SER A 135 10.72 14.15 4.54
N LEU A 136 10.11 13.52 3.54
CA LEU A 136 10.40 12.14 3.19
C LEU A 136 11.43 12.14 2.05
N ILE A 137 12.59 11.54 2.30
CA ILE A 137 13.69 11.45 1.34
C ILE A 137 13.78 10.00 0.87
N PHE A 138 13.62 9.79 -0.43
CA PHE A 138 13.84 8.51 -1.06
C PHE A 138 15.17 8.53 -1.78
N LEU A 139 16.01 7.54 -1.47
CA LEU A 139 17.30 7.32 -2.11
C LEU A 139 17.27 5.95 -2.78
N ALA A 140 17.42 5.92 -4.08
CA ALA A 140 17.62 4.68 -4.81
C ALA A 140 19.13 4.43 -4.93
N SER A 141 19.60 3.34 -4.34
CA SER A 141 20.94 2.82 -4.58
C SER A 141 20.83 1.62 -5.50
N PHE A 142 21.49 1.69 -6.65
CA PHE A 142 21.49 0.60 -7.63
C PHE A 142 22.73 -0.25 -7.41
N GLY A 143 22.52 -1.48 -6.94
CA GLY A 143 23.55 -2.51 -6.97
C GLY A 143 23.87 -2.94 -8.41
N PRO A 144 25.01 -3.61 -8.65
CA PRO A 144 25.29 -4.21 -9.95
C PRO A 144 24.12 -5.12 -10.34
N ILE A 145 23.54 -4.86 -11.52
CA ILE A 145 22.38 -5.57 -12.06
C ILE A 145 22.70 -7.07 -12.11
N GLY A 146 22.22 -7.83 -11.12
CA GLY A 146 22.28 -9.28 -11.13
C GLY A 146 21.37 -9.78 -12.25
N ARG A 147 21.91 -10.59 -13.17
CA ARG A 147 21.19 -11.17 -14.33
C ARG A 147 20.07 -12.16 -13.97
N HIS A 148 19.49 -12.13 -12.77
CA HIS A 148 18.76 -13.28 -12.19
C HIS A 148 17.52 -12.93 -11.35
N LEU A 149 16.59 -12.14 -11.90
CA LEU A 149 15.22 -12.04 -11.38
C LEU A 149 14.19 -12.23 -12.52
N GLN A 150 14.41 -13.27 -13.35
CA GLN A 150 13.51 -13.66 -14.45
C GLN A 150 12.96 -15.09 -14.31
N LYS A 151 13.01 -15.70 -13.11
CA LYS A 151 12.55 -17.09 -12.90
C LYS A 151 11.53 -17.25 -11.75
N ILE A 152 10.65 -16.27 -11.56
CA ILE A 152 9.46 -16.46 -10.73
C ILE A 152 8.24 -15.92 -11.49
N LEU A 153 7.90 -16.61 -12.59
CA LEU A 153 6.55 -16.74 -13.15
C LEU A 153 6.46 -18.11 -13.84
#